data_AF-A0A099KDB7-F1
#
_entry.id   AF-A0A099KDB7-F1
#
_cell.length_a   1.000
_cell.length_b   1.000
_cell.length_c   1.000
_cell.angle_alpha   90.00
_cell.angle_beta   90.00
_cell.angle_gamma   90.00
#
_symmetry.space_group_name_H-M   'P 1'
#
loop_
_entity.id
_entity.type
_entity.pdbx_description
1 polymer ?
#
loop_
_entity_poly.entity_id
_entity_poly.type
_entity_poly.pdbx_seq_one_letter_code
_entity_poly.pdbx_strand_id
1 'polypeptide(L)'
;MKQKLNIIMFASIFGLAVLGGISYLPLFEFFLSIDEGFIPMAPSTSALFLITFLVLFVWVNCARKFYRYKKAIGLMLLLISLFGLFEIVEYFTGVELNFESSLVPTYGDLQGIPLARMSPVTGFCFFLISCVLFILLNHHKKSECGHFLV
;
A
#
# COMPACT_ATOMS: atom_id res chain seq x y z
N MET A 1 -24.03 -4.03 11.06
CA MET A 1 -23.27 -4.74 9.99
C MET A 1 -22.08 -3.94 9.48
N LYS A 2 -22.23 -2.64 9.15
CA LYS A 2 -21.13 -1.79 8.61
C LYS A 2 -19.85 -1.75 9.47
N GLN A 3 -19.96 -1.63 10.80
CA GLN A 3 -18.81 -1.64 11.70
C GLN A 3 -18.04 -2.98 11.71
N LYS A 4 -18.75 -4.11 11.73
CA LYS A 4 -18.11 -5.44 11.71
C LYS A 4 -17.35 -5.68 10.40
N LEU A 5 -17.91 -5.21 9.27
CA LEU A 5 -17.27 -5.31 7.96
C LEU A 5 -15.98 -4.49 7.89
N ASN A 6 -15.98 -3.25 8.41
CA ASN A 6 -14.79 -2.40 8.44
C ASN A 6 -13.66 -3.04 9.28
N ILE A 7 -13.99 -3.66 10.41
CA ILE A 7 -12.98 -4.33 11.27
C ILE A 7 -12.33 -5.50 10.53
N ILE A 8 -13.10 -6.33 9.83
CA ILE A 8 -12.57 -7.46 9.07
C ILE A 8 -11.64 -6.96 7.94
N MET A 9 -12.04 -5.91 7.22
CA MET A 9 -11.19 -5.30 6.19
C MET A 9 -9.90 -4.72 6.76
N PHE A 10 -9.98 -4.03 7.90
CA PHE A 10 -8.80 -3.48 8.57
C PHE A 10 -7.85 -4.58 9.03
N ALA A 11 -8.40 -5.64 9.63
CA ALA A 11 -7.63 -6.79 10.09
C ALA A 11 -6.95 -7.51 8.91
N SER A 12 -7.62 -7.66 7.77
CA SER A 12 -7.05 -8.33 6.61
C SER A 12 -5.91 -7.52 5.97
N ILE A 13 -6.11 -6.20 5.75
CA ILE A 13 -5.05 -5.35 5.17
C ILE A 13 -3.85 -5.28 6.10
N PHE A 14 -4.09 -5.11 7.41
CA PHE A 14 -3.01 -5.11 8.39
C PHE A 14 -2.29 -6.46 8.46
N GLY A 15 -3.03 -7.56 8.46
CA GLY A 15 -2.46 -8.91 8.43
C GLY A 15 -1.58 -9.16 7.22
N LEU A 16 -2.03 -8.76 6.03
CA LEU A 16 -1.22 -8.84 4.79
C LEU A 16 0.06 -8.01 4.88
N ALA A 17 -0.04 -6.78 5.38
CA ALA A 17 1.12 -5.92 5.56
C ALA A 17 2.15 -6.55 6.52
N VAL A 18 1.70 -7.02 7.68
CA VAL A 18 2.59 -7.61 8.69
C VAL A 18 3.21 -8.92 8.19
N LEU A 19 2.41 -9.82 7.62
CA LEU A 19 2.91 -11.11 7.12
C LEU A 19 3.93 -10.93 5.99
N GLY A 20 3.67 -10.05 5.02
CA GLY A 20 4.61 -9.77 3.93
C GLY A 20 5.88 -9.02 4.38
N GLY A 21 5.81 -8.23 5.44
CA GLY A 21 6.99 -7.54 5.97
C GLY A 21 7.89 -8.45 6.80
N ILE A 22 7.29 -9.31 7.62
CA ILE A 22 8.01 -10.20 8.55
C ILE A 22 8.66 -11.38 7.81
N SER A 23 8.14 -11.78 6.65
CA SER A 23 8.63 -12.93 5.90
C SER A 23 10.09 -12.82 5.41
N TYR A 24 10.64 -11.61 5.33
CA TYR A 24 12.04 -11.37 4.95
C TYR A 24 12.98 -11.20 6.15
N LEU A 25 12.47 -11.33 7.39
CA LEU A 25 13.31 -11.33 8.57
C LEU A 25 13.96 -12.71 8.77
N PRO A 26 15.27 -12.77 9.08
CA PRO A 26 16.01 -14.03 9.20
C PRO A 26 15.47 -14.97 10.28
N LEU A 27 14.72 -14.45 11.26
CA LEU A 27 14.05 -15.25 12.30
C LEU A 27 12.85 -16.06 11.76
N PHE A 28 12.23 -15.57 10.68
CA PHE A 28 10.94 -16.07 10.20
C PHE A 28 11.05 -16.90 8.92
N GLU A 29 12.21 -16.94 8.26
CA GLU A 29 12.49 -17.90 7.17
C GLU A 29 12.18 -19.35 7.62
N PHE A 30 12.45 -19.70 8.87
CA PHE A 30 12.17 -21.02 9.43
C PHE A 30 10.69 -21.32 9.72
N PHE A 31 9.86 -20.30 9.97
CA PHE A 31 8.46 -20.47 10.39
C PHE A 31 7.45 -20.24 9.26
N LEU A 32 7.80 -19.42 8.27
CA LEU A 32 6.92 -19.05 7.14
C LEU A 32 7.26 -19.79 5.85
N SER A 33 8.35 -20.57 5.80
CA SER A 33 8.61 -21.52 4.73
C SER A 33 7.71 -22.75 4.91
N ILE A 34 6.42 -22.57 4.62
CA ILE A 34 5.39 -23.63 4.66
C ILE A 34 5.56 -24.59 3.46
N ASP A 35 6.22 -24.13 2.39
CA ASP A 35 6.51 -24.88 1.17
C ASP A 35 7.83 -24.37 0.55
N GLU A 36 8.63 -25.25 -0.05
CA GLU A 36 9.93 -24.90 -0.67
C GLU A 36 9.78 -23.91 -1.85
N GLY A 37 8.56 -23.75 -2.38
CA GLY A 37 8.22 -22.80 -3.43
C GLY A 37 7.49 -21.53 -2.97
N PHE A 38 7.34 -21.28 -1.66
CA PHE A 38 6.62 -20.10 -1.18
C PHE A 38 7.40 -18.81 -1.45
N ILE A 39 6.85 -17.93 -2.29
CA ILE A 39 7.41 -16.61 -2.57
C ILE A 39 6.70 -15.57 -1.68
N PRO A 40 7.39 -15.00 -0.68
CA PRO A 40 6.79 -13.96 0.13
C PRO A 40 6.51 -12.68 -0.67
N MET A 41 5.51 -11.94 -0.22
CA MET A 41 5.13 -10.65 -0.80
C MET A 41 6.24 -9.62 -0.58
N ALA A 42 6.65 -8.91 -1.62
CA ALA A 42 7.78 -7.98 -1.58
C ALA A 42 7.70 -6.95 -0.43
N PRO A 43 8.82 -6.59 0.23
CA PRO A 43 8.79 -5.68 1.38
C PRO A 43 8.22 -4.30 1.06
N SER A 44 8.47 -3.77 -0.15
CA SER A 44 7.90 -2.51 -0.63
C SER A 44 6.38 -2.56 -0.63
N THR A 45 5.81 -3.64 -1.16
CA THR A 45 4.36 -3.83 -1.25
C THR A 45 3.70 -3.97 0.12
N SER A 46 4.35 -4.65 1.07
CA SER A 46 3.93 -4.69 2.47
C SER A 46 3.88 -3.29 3.08
N ALA A 47 4.92 -2.47 2.85
CA ALA A 47 4.96 -1.10 3.33
C ALA A 47 3.82 -0.24 2.75
N LEU A 48 3.53 -0.36 1.45
CA LEU A 48 2.40 0.34 0.82
C LEU A 48 1.05 -0.07 1.43
N PHE A 49 0.85 -1.36 1.73
CA PHE A 49 -0.35 -1.81 2.44
C PHE A 49 -0.44 -1.23 3.85
N LEU A 50 0.67 -1.16 4.58
CA LEU A 50 0.70 -0.59 5.93
C LEU A 50 0.33 0.91 5.91
N ILE A 51 0.90 1.68 4.98
CA ILE A 51 0.57 3.11 4.82
C ILE A 51 -0.91 3.27 4.43
N THR A 52 -1.40 2.45 3.51
CA THR A 52 -2.81 2.46 3.07
C THR A 52 -3.75 2.14 4.25
N PHE A 53 -3.40 1.15 5.08
CA PHE A 53 -4.12 0.82 6.31
C PHE A 53 -4.19 2.03 7.26
N LEU A 54 -3.05 2.69 7.53
CA LEU A 54 -3.00 3.86 8.41
C LEU A 54 -3.87 5.00 7.88
N VAL A 55 -3.82 5.28 6.58
CA VAL A 55 -4.66 6.29 5.93
C VAL A 55 -6.14 5.98 6.14
N LEU A 56 -6.57 4.76 5.84
CA LEU A 56 -7.96 4.34 5.98
C LEU A 56 -8.40 4.31 7.45
N PHE A 57 -7.53 3.87 8.36
CA PHE A 57 -7.82 3.82 9.79
C PHE A 57 -8.06 5.22 10.36
N VAL A 58 -7.20 6.19 10.02
CA VAL A 58 -7.37 7.59 10.44
C VAL A 58 -8.63 8.20 9.80
N TRP A 59 -8.89 7.88 8.53
CA TRP A 59 -10.08 8.37 7.83
C TRP A 59 -11.38 7.91 8.51
N VAL A 60 -11.51 6.60 8.74
CA VAL A 60 -12.77 6.00 9.21
C VAL A 60 -12.99 6.23 10.70
N ASN A 61 -11.94 6.08 11.53
CA ASN A 61 -12.10 6.07 12.99
C ASN A 61 -11.82 7.43 13.65
N CYS A 62 -11.24 8.40 12.92
CA CYS A 62 -10.75 9.64 13.52
C CYS A 62 -11.15 10.88 12.71
N ALA A 63 -12.46 11.06 12.46
CA ALA A 63 -13.01 12.19 11.68
C ALA A 63 -12.46 13.58 12.09
N ARG A 64 -12.29 13.85 13.40
CA ARG A 64 -11.73 15.13 13.88
C ARG A 64 -10.23 15.30 13.58
N LYS A 65 -9.44 14.22 13.68
CA LYS A 65 -8.00 14.26 13.33
C LYS A 65 -7.80 14.24 11.82
N PHE A 66 -8.71 13.64 11.07
CA PHE A 66 -8.69 13.57 9.61
C PHE A 66 -8.62 14.96 8.97
N TYR A 67 -9.46 15.91 9.41
CA TYR A 67 -9.41 17.29 8.90
C TYR A 67 -8.07 17.97 9.17
N ARG A 68 -7.44 17.73 10.33
CA ARG A 68 -6.12 18.26 10.67
C ARG A 68 -5.00 17.66 9.81
N TYR A 69 -5.08 16.36 9.54
CA TYR A 69 -4.05 15.62 8.79
C TYR A 69 -4.38 15.47 7.30
N LYS A 70 -5.42 16.12 6.78
CA LYS A 70 -5.88 15.99 5.39
C LYS A 70 -4.75 16.18 4.37
N LYS A 71 -3.91 17.19 4.56
CA LYS A 71 -2.75 17.46 3.68
C LYS A 71 -1.73 16.33 3.73
N ALA A 72 -1.41 15.82 4.92
CA ALA A 72 -0.48 14.72 5.10
C ALA A 72 -1.02 13.42 4.48
N ILE A 73 -2.30 13.14 4.67
CA ILE A 73 -2.98 11.98 4.05
C ILE A 73 -2.95 12.09 2.53
N GLY A 74 -3.25 13.27 1.97
CA GLY A 74 -3.16 13.51 0.53
C GLY A 74 -1.75 13.32 -0.01
N LEU A 75 -0.72 13.76 0.74
CA LEU A 75 0.68 13.56 0.37
C LEU A 75 1.06 12.08 0.39
N MET A 76 0.64 11.32 1.41
CA MET A 76 0.90 9.88 1.47
C MET A 76 0.23 9.13 0.30
N LEU A 77 -1.01 9.46 -0.04
CA LEU A 77 -1.70 8.88 -1.19
C LEU A 77 -1.01 9.22 -2.51
N LEU A 78 -0.49 10.45 -2.64
CA LEU A 78 0.28 10.86 -3.82
C LEU A 78 1.59 10.08 -3.93
N LEU A 79 2.29 9.84 -2.82
CA LEU A 79 3.51 9.01 -2.82
C LEU A 79 3.22 7.57 -3.21
N ILE A 80 2.17 6.94 -2.65
CA ILE A 80 1.76 5.58 -3.03
C ILE A 80 1.41 5.52 -4.53
N SER A 81 0.69 6.53 -5.03
CA SER A 81 0.34 6.63 -6.45
C SER A 81 1.57 6.73 -7.34
N LEU A 82 2.53 7.61 -7.00
CA LEU A 82 3.78 7.74 -7.75
C LEU A 82 4.59 6.45 -7.76
N PHE A 83 4.72 5.79 -6.61
CA PHE A 83 5.45 4.52 -6.49
C PHE A 83 4.81 3.43 -7.37
N GLY A 84 3.47 3.32 -7.32
CA GLY A 84 2.75 2.39 -8.19
C GLY A 84 2.87 2.74 -9.68
N LEU A 85 2.97 4.01 -10.03
CA LEU A 85 3.15 4.47 -11.41
C LEU A 85 4.56 4.19 -11.93
N PHE A 86 5.58 4.47 -11.12
CA PHE A 86 6.97 4.17 -11.46
C PHE A 86 7.19 2.68 -11.70
N GLU A 87 6.49 1.80 -10.97
CA GLU A 87 6.56 0.34 -11.19
C GLU A 87 6.07 -0.04 -12.59
N ILE A 88 5.01 0.61 -13.05
CA ILE A 88 4.46 0.40 -14.39
C ILE A 88 5.43 0.93 -15.45
N VAL A 89 5.99 2.13 -15.24
CA VAL A 89 6.94 2.73 -16.18
C VAL A 89 8.21 1.88 -16.26
N GLU A 90 8.71 1.40 -15.13
CA GLU A 90 9.85 0.47 -15.05
C GLU A 90 9.59 -0.80 -15.86
N TYR A 91 8.40 -1.39 -15.75
CA TYR A 91 8.02 -2.54 -16.57
C TYR A 91 8.09 -2.28 -18.08
N PHE A 92 7.69 -1.08 -18.55
CA PHE A 92 7.72 -0.74 -19.97
C PHE A 92 9.09 -0.29 -20.47
N THR A 93 9.89 0.36 -19.62
CA THR A 93 11.18 0.95 -20.00
C THR A 93 12.36 0.01 -19.73
N GLY A 94 12.19 -0.97 -18.83
CA GLY A 94 13.26 -1.83 -18.33
C GLY A 94 14.29 -1.09 -17.46
N VAL A 95 14.03 0.16 -17.08
CA VAL A 95 14.90 0.97 -16.23
C VAL A 95 14.36 0.96 -14.80
N GLU A 96 15.21 0.63 -13.84
CA GLU A 96 14.83 0.65 -12.42
C GLU A 96 14.57 2.10 -11.96
N LEU A 97 13.31 2.39 -11.60
CA LEU A 97 12.85 3.72 -11.18
C LEU A 97 12.37 3.73 -9.73
N ASN A 98 11.94 2.59 -9.20
CA ASN A 98 11.40 2.50 -7.85
C ASN A 98 12.45 2.37 -6.74
N PHE A 99 13.73 2.31 -7.11
CA PHE A 99 14.86 2.15 -6.18
C PHE A 99 14.69 0.94 -5.24
N GLU A 100 13.88 -0.05 -5.62
CA GLU A 100 13.64 -1.22 -4.79
C GLU A 100 14.95 -1.96 -4.52
N SER A 101 15.88 -2.02 -5.49
CA SER A 101 17.21 -2.62 -5.34
C SER A 101 18.14 -1.86 -4.43
N SER A 102 17.89 -0.57 -4.19
CA SER A 102 18.64 0.20 -3.21
C SER A 102 18.09 0.06 -1.79
N LEU A 103 16.79 -0.19 -1.65
CA LEU A 103 16.09 -0.25 -0.36
C LEU A 103 16.02 -1.67 0.22
N VAL A 104 15.89 -2.66 -0.66
CA VAL A 104 15.74 -4.07 -0.30
C VAL A 104 16.87 -4.86 -0.95
N PRO A 105 17.63 -5.68 -0.18
CA PRO A 105 18.64 -6.56 -0.73
C PRO A 105 18.07 -7.44 -1.84
N THR A 106 18.84 -7.69 -2.89
CA THR A 106 18.43 -8.58 -3.97
C THR A 106 18.46 -10.03 -3.47
N TYR A 107 17.29 -10.69 -3.41
CA TYR A 107 17.17 -12.08 -2.94
C TYR A 107 17.34 -13.13 -4.05
N GLY A 108 17.79 -12.71 -5.24
CA GLY A 108 17.95 -13.56 -6.42
C GLY A 108 16.66 -13.71 -7.23
N ASP A 109 16.65 -14.69 -8.14
CA ASP A 109 15.52 -14.97 -9.02
C ASP A 109 15.04 -16.42 -8.84
N LEU A 110 13.72 -16.63 -8.80
CA LEU A 110 13.10 -17.95 -8.89
C LEU A 110 12.50 -18.10 -10.30
N GLN A 111 13.06 -19.02 -11.09
CA GLN A 111 12.59 -19.30 -12.46
C GLN A 111 12.56 -18.06 -13.38
N GLY A 112 13.46 -17.10 -13.17
CA GLY A 112 13.53 -15.84 -13.91
C GLY A 112 12.59 -14.73 -13.40
N ILE A 113 11.92 -14.96 -12.27
CA ILE A 113 11.12 -13.95 -11.57
C ILE A 113 11.95 -13.40 -10.40
N PRO A 114 12.23 -12.09 -10.36
CA PRO A 114 13.03 -11.51 -9.29
C PRO A 114 12.29 -11.57 -7.95
N LEU A 115 12.98 -12.07 -6.94
CA LEU A 115 12.46 -12.16 -5.58
C LEU A 115 12.49 -10.80 -4.90
N ALA A 116 11.56 -10.60 -3.95
CA ALA A 116 11.43 -9.36 -3.17
C ALA A 116 11.16 -8.10 -4.01
N ARG A 117 10.63 -8.29 -5.23
CA ARG A 117 10.20 -7.22 -6.12
C ARG A 117 8.70 -7.15 -6.23
N MET A 118 8.19 -5.92 -6.27
CA MET A 118 6.79 -5.67 -6.55
C MET A 118 6.42 -6.17 -7.96
N SER A 119 5.18 -6.60 -8.16
CA SER A 119 4.70 -6.88 -9.52
C SER A 119 4.12 -5.60 -10.14
N PRO A 120 4.22 -5.41 -11.47
CA PRO A 120 3.60 -4.28 -12.15
C PRO A 120 2.08 -4.21 -11.96
N VAL A 121 1.43 -5.37 -11.87
CA VAL A 121 -0.02 -5.47 -11.60
C VAL A 121 -0.34 -4.94 -10.21
N THR A 122 0.45 -5.30 -9.20
CA THR A 122 0.28 -4.73 -7.85
C THR A 122 0.52 -3.22 -7.84
N GLY A 123 1.54 -2.73 -8.58
CA GLY A 123 1.82 -1.29 -8.70
C GLY A 123 0.63 -0.52 -9.25
N PHE A 124 0.03 -1.04 -10.32
CA PHE A 124 -1.19 -0.50 -10.92
C PHE A 124 -2.39 -0.49 -9.96
N CYS A 125 -2.59 -1.56 -9.19
CA CYS A 125 -3.64 -1.60 -8.18
C CYS A 125 -3.47 -0.51 -7.12
N PHE A 126 -2.25 -0.32 -6.59
CA PHE A 126 -1.98 0.74 -5.62
C PHE A 126 -2.14 2.15 -6.21
N PHE A 127 -1.73 2.34 -7.47
CA PHE A 127 -1.98 3.57 -8.21
C PHE A 127 -3.48 3.90 -8.28
N LEU A 128 -4.29 2.95 -8.75
CA LEU A 128 -5.74 3.13 -8.86
C LEU A 128 -6.41 3.39 -7.50
N ILE A 129 -6.10 2.58 -6.48
CA ILE A 129 -6.66 2.74 -5.13
C ILE A 129 -6.32 4.13 -4.59
N SER A 130 -5.09 4.59 -4.77
CA SER A 130 -4.65 5.90 -4.31
C SER A 130 -5.35 7.03 -5.05
N CYS A 131 -5.52 6.93 -6.36
CA CYS A 131 -6.31 7.89 -7.14
C CYS A 131 -7.76 7.97 -6.65
N VAL A 132 -8.41 6.83 -6.43
CA VAL A 132 -9.80 6.77 -5.92
C VAL A 132 -9.89 7.41 -4.53
N LEU A 133 -8.97 7.06 -3.62
CA LEU A 133 -8.93 7.66 -2.28
C LEU A 133 -8.65 9.16 -2.32
N PHE A 134 -7.81 9.62 -3.24
CA PHE A 134 -7.50 11.03 -3.41
C PHE A 134 -8.70 11.82 -3.97
N ILE A 135 -9.48 11.25 -4.90
CA ILE A 135 -10.72 11.86 -5.40
C ILE A 135 -11.75 11.95 -4.26
N LEU A 136 -11.93 10.87 -3.49
CA LEU A 136 -12.82 10.85 -2.32
C LEU A 136 -12.41 11.91 -1.28
N LEU A 137 -11.10 12.16 -1.12
CA LEU A 137 -10.56 13.10 -0.13
C LEU A 137 -10.96 14.53 -0.47
N ASN A 138 -11.07 14.82 -1.75
CA ASN A 138 -11.45 16.12 -2.26
C ASN A 138 -12.98 16.28 -2.36
N HIS A 139 -13.72 15.21 -2.64
CA HIS A 139 -15.18 15.25 -2.70
C HIS A 139 -15.82 15.66 -1.36
N HIS A 140 -15.30 15.15 -0.22
CA HIS A 140 -15.82 15.49 1.11
C HIS A 140 -15.73 16.99 1.47
N LYS A 141 -14.89 17.77 0.76
CA LYS A 141 -14.77 19.23 0.94
C LYS A 141 -15.99 19.98 0.37
N LYS A 142 -16.60 19.45 -0.70
CA LYS A 142 -17.69 20.13 -1.42
C LYS A 142 -19.02 19.99 -0.70
N SER A 143 -19.23 18.87 0.02
CA SER A 143 -20.46 18.58 0.76
C SER A 143 -20.66 19.47 1.99
N GLU A 144 -19.61 19.80 2.73
CA GLU A 144 -19.72 20.67 3.92
C GLU A 144 -19.82 22.16 3.56
N CYS A 145 -19.20 22.59 2.46
CA CYS A 145 -19.28 23.99 2.02
C CYS A 145 -20.65 24.37 1.44
N GLY A 146 -21.44 23.38 0.98
CA GLY A 146 -22.81 23.59 0.51
C GLY A 146 -23.86 23.72 1.62
N HIS A 147 -23.53 23.29 2.85
CA HIS A 147 -24.45 23.33 3.99
C HIS A 147 -24.27 24.59 4.87
N PHE A 148 -23.30 25.44 4.55
CA PHE A 148 -23.05 26.71 5.23
C PHE A 148 -23.54 27.94 4.43
N LEU A 149 -24.19 27.71 3.28
CA LEU A 149 -24.69 28.74 2.37
C LEU A 149 -26.22 28.74 2.19
N VAL A 150 -26.94 28.13 3.13
CA VAL A 150 -28.41 28.25 3.27
C VAL A 150 -28.71 28.68 4.69
#